data_AF-A0A7W1DBR8-F1
#
_entry.id   AF-A0A7W1DBR8-F1
#
_cell.length_a   1.000
_cell.length_b   1.000
_cell.length_c   1.000
_cell.angle_alpha   90.00
_cell.angle_beta   90.00
_cell.angle_gamma   90.00
#
_symmetry.space_group_name_H-M   'P 1'
#
loop_
_entity.id
_entity.type
_entity.pdbx_description
1 polymer ?
#
loop_
_entity_poly.entity_id
_entity_poly.type
_entity_poly.pdbx_seq_one_letter_code
_entity_poly.pdbx_strand_id
1 'polypeptide(L)' 'MTKKFQPPSVKAGIFGGHFLKFRRDPTGFLANLAKLGDVTFVKLGGKPAYFLNHPDLIRDLLGTSNAKFIKGRA' A
#
# COMPACT_ATOMS: atom_id res chain seq x y z
N MET A 1 0.02 5.19 -26.35
CA MET A 1 0.77 5.17 -25.07
C MET A 1 -0.23 5.13 -23.91
N THR A 2 -0.47 3.96 -23.32
CA THR A 2 -1.43 3.82 -22.21
C THR A 2 -0.80 4.37 -20.93
N LYS A 3 -1.33 5.49 -20.41
CA LYS A 3 -0.90 6.03 -19.12
C LYS A 3 -1.21 4.98 -18.04
N LYS A 4 -0.18 4.35 -17.47
CA LYS A 4 -0.35 3.44 -16.33
C LYS A 4 -0.97 4.24 -15.19
N PHE A 5 -2.25 4.00 -14.90
CA PHE A 5 -2.92 4.58 -13.76
C PHE A 5 -2.30 3.99 -12.49
N GLN A 6 -1.68 4.84 -11.67
CA GLN A 6 -1.20 4.45 -10.36
C GLN A 6 -2.19 4.97 -9.31
N PRO A 7 -2.58 4.13 -8.32
CA PRO A 7 -3.37 4.58 -7.19
C PRO A 7 -2.71 5.76 -6.45
N PRO A 8 -3.49 6.57 -5.73
CA PRO A 8 -2.94 7.70 -4.98
C PRO A 8 -1.93 7.24 -3.92
N SER A 9 -1.03 8.16 -3.56
CA SER A 9 0.07 7.91 -2.62
C SER A 9 0.25 9.12 -1.71
N VAL A 10 0.72 8.87 -0.49
CA VAL A 10 1.31 9.95 0.32
C VAL A 10 2.63 10.41 -0.32
N LYS A 11 3.07 11.63 -0.03
CA LYS A 11 4.38 12.11 -0.50
C LYS A 11 5.51 11.31 0.15
N ALA A 12 6.47 10.86 -0.65
CA ALA A 12 7.70 10.25 -0.14
C ALA A 12 8.53 11.25 0.69
N GLY A 13 9.26 10.77 1.69
CA GLY A 13 10.25 11.60 2.40
C GLY A 13 11.54 11.77 1.60
N ILE A 14 12.27 12.85 1.88
CA ILE A 14 13.56 13.16 1.23
C ILE A 14 14.61 12.09 1.59
N PHE A 15 14.62 11.63 2.84
CA PHE A 15 15.48 10.54 3.31
C PHE A 15 14.65 9.27 3.52
N GLY A 16 15.07 8.16 2.91
CA GLY A 16 14.46 6.84 3.12
C GLY A 16 13.02 6.67 2.58
N GLY A 17 12.49 7.64 1.82
CA GLY A 17 11.23 7.52 1.08
C GLY A 17 10.01 7.19 1.95
N HIS A 18 9.15 6.29 1.45
CA HIS A 18 8.00 5.79 2.21
C HIS A 18 8.40 4.84 3.34
N PHE A 19 9.50 4.10 3.18
CA PHE A 19 9.94 3.10 4.15
C PHE A 19 10.30 3.73 5.50
N LEU A 20 11.09 4.81 5.51
CA LEU A 20 11.46 5.47 6.75
C LEU A 20 10.26 6.18 7.41
N LYS A 21 9.36 6.77 6.62
CA LYS A 21 8.10 7.34 7.13
C LYS A 21 7.24 6.27 7.82
N PHE A 22 7.05 5.12 7.16
CA PHE A 22 6.33 3.99 7.75
C PHE A 22 6.99 3.48 9.03
N ARG A 23 8.33 3.34 9.06
CA ARG A 23 9.04 2.86 10.25
C ARG A 23 8.95 3.81 11.45
N ARG A 24 8.90 5.12 11.20
CA ARG A 24 8.84 6.16 12.25
C ARG A 24 7.45 6.27 12.88
N ASP A 25 6.39 6.20 12.07
CA ASP A 25 5.00 6.28 12.52
C ASP A 25 4.12 5.36 11.66
N PRO A 26 4.06 4.05 11.98
CA PRO A 26 3.33 3.09 11.17
C PRO A 26 1.84 3.40 11.10
N THR A 27 1.21 3.68 12.25
CA THR A 27 -0.23 3.92 12.34
C THR A 27 -0.63 5.21 11.64
N GLY A 28 0.08 6.31 11.88
CA GLY A 28 -0.20 7.57 11.19
C GLY A 28 0.08 7.49 9.69
N PHE A 29 1.10 6.74 9.27
CA PHE A 29 1.36 6.48 7.85
C PHE A 29 0.21 5.74 7.17
N LEU A 30 -0.26 4.63 7.75
CA LEU A 30 -1.38 3.86 7.21
C LEU A 30 -2.70 4.65 7.27
N ALA A 31 -2.95 5.39 8.34
CA ALA A 31 -4.13 6.25 8.46
C ALA A 31 -4.16 7.36 7.39
N ASN A 32 -2.99 7.92 7.05
CA ASN A 32 -2.89 8.92 5.99
C ASN A 32 -3.07 8.31 4.59
N LEU A 33 -2.67 7.06 4.38
CA LEU A 33 -3.00 6.33 3.15
C LEU A 33 -4.51 6.08 3.03
N ALA A 34 -5.14 5.61 4.11
CA ALA A 34 -6.58 5.35 4.14
C ALA A 34 -7.43 6.57 3.75
N LYS A 35 -6.97 7.79 4.07
CA LYS A 35 -7.65 9.06 3.70
C LYS A 35 -7.62 9.35 2.19
N LEU A 36 -6.71 8.73 1.42
CA LEU A 36 -6.57 8.98 -0.02
C LEU A 36 -7.45 8.08 -0.87
N GLY A 37 -7.96 6.98 -0.31
CA GLY A 37 -8.88 6.06 -0.98
C GLY A 37 -8.70 4.60 -0.55
N ASP A 38 -9.54 3.75 -1.13
CA ASP A 38 -9.63 2.32 -0.82
C ASP A 38 -8.38 1.52 -1.20
N VAL A 39 -7.67 1.99 -2.24
CA VAL A 39 -6.41 1.43 -2.74
C VAL A 39 -5.40 2.55 -2.88
N THR A 40 -4.26 2.40 -2.23
CA THR A 40 -3.14 3.34 -2.36
C THR A 40 -1.84 2.63 -2.70
N PHE A 41 -0.91 3.37 -3.29
CA PHE A 41 0.37 2.87 -3.73
C PHE A 41 1.50 3.46 -2.90
N VAL A 42 2.50 2.64 -2.54
CA VAL A 42 3.74 3.08 -1.91
C VAL A 42 4.93 2.26 -2.42
N LYS A 43 6.14 2.68 -2.06
CA LYS A 43 7.39 1.96 -2.32
C LYS A 43 8.11 1.67 -1.01
N LEU A 44 8.04 0.43 -0.54
CA LEU A 44 8.68 0.00 0.71
C LEU A 44 9.96 -0.76 0.38
N GLY A 45 11.11 -0.29 0.88
CA GLY A 45 12.41 -0.90 0.55
C GLY A 45 12.69 -0.98 -0.95
N GLY A 46 12.24 0.02 -1.72
CA GLY A 46 12.36 0.03 -3.19
C GLY A 46 11.35 -0.85 -3.94
N LYS A 47 10.60 -1.71 -3.24
CA LYS A 47 9.58 -2.58 -3.85
C LYS A 47 8.22 -1.88 -3.90
N PRO A 48 7.46 -2.01 -5.00
CA PRO A 48 6.08 -1.53 -5.05
C PRO A 48 5.23 -2.29 -4.03
N ALA A 49 4.37 -1.56 -3.33
CA ALA A 49 3.40 -2.12 -2.40
C ALA A 49 2.07 -1.38 -2.52
N TYR A 50 0.99 -2.09 -2.25
CA TYR A 50 -0.37 -1.56 -2.26
C TYR A 50 -0.96 -1.69 -0.86
N PHE A 51 -1.63 -0.65 -0.40
CA PHE A 51 -2.40 -0.67 0.84
C PHE A 51 -3.89 -0.66 0.50
N LEU A 52 -4.61 -1.63 1.06
CA LEU A 52 -6.04 -1.80 0.90
C LEU A 52 -6.74 -1.51 2.22
N ASN A 53 -7.76 -0.66 2.20
CA ASN A 53 -8.49 -0.27 3.40
C ASN A 53 -10.01 -0.52 3.31
N HIS A 54 -10.54 -0.84 2.14
CA HIS A 54 -11.97 -1.13 2.00
C HIS A 54 -12.29 -2.56 2.49
N PRO A 55 -13.32 -2.77 3.34
CA PRO A 55 -13.65 -4.07 3.91
C PRO A 55 -13.86 -5.18 2.87
N ASP A 56 -14.54 -4.88 1.75
CA ASP A 56 -14.77 -5.88 0.71
C ASP A 56 -13.48 -6.30 -0.01
N LEU A 57 -12.52 -5.40 -0.19
CA LEU A 57 -11.22 -5.72 -0.81
C LEU A 57 -10.38 -6.57 0.13
N ILE A 58 -10.43 -6.29 1.44
CA ILE A 58 -9.77 -7.09 2.46
C ILE A 58 -10.39 -8.49 2.52
N ARG A 59 -11.72 -8.59 2.47
CA ARG A 59 -12.44 -9.87 2.43
C ARG A 59 -12.09 -10.69 1.19
N ASP A 60 -12.05 -10.06 0.01
CA ASP A 60 -11.66 -10.76 -1.21
C ASP A 60 -10.21 -11.23 -1.13
N LEU A 61 -9.26 -10.35 -0.75
CA LEU A 61 -7.84 -10.70 -0.68
C LEU A 61 -7.57 -11.85 0.31
N LEU A 62 -8.12 -11.76 1.52
CA LEU A 62 -7.82 -12.72 2.60
C LEU A 62 -8.72 -13.96 2.55
N GLY A 63 -9.93 -13.85 2.00
CA GLY A 63 -10.91 -14.93 1.95
C GLY A 63 -10.95 -15.59 0.57
N THR A 64 -11.61 -14.93 -0.39
CA THR A 64 -11.98 -15.51 -1.70
C THR A 64 -10.77 -15.77 -2.60
N SER A 65 -9.84 -14.83 -2.65
CA SER A 65 -8.71 -14.80 -3.58
C SER A 65 -7.37 -15.15 -2.91
N ASN A 66 -7.38 -15.71 -1.69
CA ASN A 66 -6.17 -15.93 -0.88
C ASN A 66 -5.06 -16.72 -1.61
N ALA A 67 -5.43 -17.67 -2.48
CA ALA A 67 -4.47 -18.48 -3.25
C ALA A 67 -3.63 -17.64 -4.24
N LYS A 68 -4.11 -16.45 -4.61
CA LYS A 68 -3.38 -15.48 -5.46
C LYS A 68 -2.42 -14.60 -4.65
N PHE A 69 -2.54 -14.59 -3.32
CA PHE A 69 -1.81 -13.71 -2.42
C PHE A 69 -1.10 -14.53 -1.33
N ILE A 70 0.13 -14.95 -1.63
CA ILE A 70 0.94 -15.76 -0.71
C ILE A 70 1.53 -14.87 0.38
N LYS A 71 1.28 -15.21 1.65
CA LYS A 71 1.93 -14.59 2.80
C LYS A 71 3.38 -15.07 2.89
N GLY A 72 4.35 -14.21 2.59
CA GLY A 72 5.77 -14.53 2.73
C GLY A 72 6.65 -13.85 1.69
N ARG A 73 7.84 -14.40 1.46
CA ARG A 73 8.67 -14.01 0.31
C ARG A 73 8.09 -14.71 -0.92
N ALA A 74 7.83 -13.93 -1.97
CA ALA A 74 7.76 -14.45 -3.33
C ALA A 74 9.18 -14.73 -3.84
#